data_AF-A0A822J0G2-F1
#
_entry.id   AF-A0A822J0G2-F1
#
_cell.length_a   1.000
_cell.length_b   1.000
_cell.length_c   1.000
_cell.angle_alpha   90.00
_cell.angle_beta   90.00
_cell.angle_gamma   90.00
#
_symmetry.space_group_name_H-M   'P 1'
#
loop_
_entity.id
_entity.type
_entity.pdbx_description
1 polymer ?
#
loop_
_entity_poly.entity_id
_entity_poly.type
_entity_poly.pdbx_seq_one_letter_code
_entity_poly.pdbx_strand_id
1 'polypeptide(L)'
;MEIRLSRPCVEDPTRYIAECNFGKQFVMEKLCDILRETGANELKCSLNLGVARFELEGKSVMLYKSGRVDIRRIRNTDEARIFLEKIFLMVRDAF
;
A
#
# COMPACT_ATOMS: atom_id res chain seq x y z
N MET A 1 -6.78 -1.52 13.69
CA MET A 1 -6.08 -0.88 12.56
C MET A 1 -6.78 0.42 12.27
N GLU A 2 -6.11 1.55 12.43
CA GLU A 2 -6.69 2.89 12.21
C GLU A 2 -6.36 3.36 10.78
N ILE A 3 -7.37 3.79 10.03
CA ILE A 3 -7.21 4.35 8.69
C ILE A 3 -7.36 5.86 8.80
N ARG A 4 -6.31 6.59 8.41
CA ARG A 4 -6.35 8.05 8.33
C ARG A 4 -6.40 8.48 6.88
N LEU A 5 -7.39 9.31 6.53
CA LEU A 5 -7.39 10.00 5.25
C LEU A 5 -6.61 11.31 5.42
N SER A 6 -5.47 11.43 4.75
CA SER A 6 -4.70 12.67 4.68
C SER A 6 -5.05 13.44 3.40
N ARG A 7 -4.51 14.66 3.29
CA ARG A 7 -4.88 15.72 2.34
C ARG A 7 -5.28 15.19 0.96
N PRO A 8 -6.22 15.88 0.29
CA PRO A 8 -6.58 15.47 -1.05
C PRO A 8 -5.38 15.44 -2.00
N CYS A 9 -5.41 14.54 -2.97
CA CYS A 9 -4.43 14.41 -4.02
C CYS A 9 -4.38 15.71 -4.81
N VAL A 10 -3.17 16.20 -5.13
CA VAL A 10 -2.98 17.47 -5.85
C VAL A 10 -3.74 17.50 -7.19
N GLU A 11 -3.86 16.35 -7.84
CA GLU A 11 -4.55 16.20 -9.13
C GLU A 11 -6.08 16.17 -9.01
N ASP A 12 -6.63 15.76 -7.87
CA ASP A 12 -8.07 15.57 -7.68
C ASP A 12 -8.48 15.83 -6.22
N PRO A 13 -9.20 16.95 -5.94
CA PRO A 13 -9.61 17.32 -4.59
C PRO A 13 -10.63 16.37 -3.96
N THR A 14 -11.25 15.48 -4.75
CA THR A 14 -12.21 14.47 -4.27
C THR A 14 -11.52 13.17 -3.83
N ARG A 15 -10.20 13.10 -3.98
CA ARG A 15 -9.40 11.91 -3.71
C ARG A 15 -8.40 12.17 -2.61
N TYR A 16 -8.22 11.23 -1.72
CA TYR A 16 -7.37 11.32 -0.53
C TYR A 16 -6.26 10.28 -0.60
N ILE A 17 -5.30 10.43 0.30
CA ILE A 17 -4.32 9.39 0.62
C ILE A 17 -4.83 8.67 1.87
N ALA A 18 -5.07 7.38 1.78
CA ALA A 18 -5.32 6.56 2.95
C ALA A 18 -3.99 6.08 3.53
N GLU A 19 -3.72 6.45 4.77
CA GLU A 19 -2.55 6.05 5.54
C GLU A 19 -2.97 5.06 6.63
N CYS A 20 -2.22 3.97 6.74
CA CYS A 20 -2.51 2.88 7.65
C CYS A 20 -1.20 2.19 8.10
N ASN A 21 -1.26 1.40 9.17
CA ASN A 21 -0.15 0.56 9.60
C ASN A 21 -0.66 -0.84 9.99
N PHE A 22 -0.02 -1.88 9.46
CA PHE A 22 -0.35 -3.27 9.76
C PHE A 22 0.07 -3.73 11.17
N GLY A 23 0.84 -2.92 11.90
CA GLY A 23 1.34 -3.23 13.24
C GLY A 23 2.47 -4.27 13.25
N LYS A 24 2.97 -4.67 12.07
CA LYS A 24 4.04 -5.66 11.86
C LYS A 24 4.98 -5.17 10.78
N GLN A 25 6.26 -5.48 10.90
CA GLN A 25 7.27 -5.13 9.91
C GLN A 25 7.29 -6.13 8.76
N PHE A 26 7.63 -5.66 7.56
CA PHE A 26 7.83 -6.53 6.41
C PHE A 26 9.28 -7.02 6.32
N VAL A 27 9.43 -8.30 5.98
CA VAL A 27 10.66 -8.84 5.39
C VAL A 27 10.69 -8.41 3.93
N MET A 28 11.43 -7.33 3.64
CA MET A 28 11.37 -6.64 2.34
C MET A 28 11.70 -7.53 1.14
N GLU A 29 12.61 -8.50 1.29
CA GLU A 29 12.93 -9.46 0.23
C GLU A 29 11.70 -10.29 -0.14
N LYS A 30 11.09 -10.95 0.86
CA LYS A 30 9.84 -11.70 0.70
C LYS A 30 8.72 -10.85 0.13
N LEU A 31 8.56 -9.61 0.62
CA LEU A 31 7.55 -8.69 0.12
C LEU A 31 7.72 -8.43 -1.37
N CYS A 32 8.94 -8.14 -1.80
CA CYS A 32 9.23 -7.85 -3.19
C CYS A 32 9.04 -9.07 -4.10
N ASP A 33 9.37 -10.27 -3.62
CA ASP A 33 9.13 -11.51 -4.37
C ASP A 33 7.63 -11.80 -4.53
N ILE A 34 6.86 -11.70 -3.44
CA ILE A 34 5.39 -11.82 -3.46
C ILE A 34 4.77 -10.80 -4.44
N LEU A 35 5.23 -9.55 -4.42
CA LEU A 35 4.70 -8.52 -5.33
C LEU A 35 5.07 -8.78 -6.80
N ARG A 36 6.22 -9.41 -7.08
CA ARG A 36 6.59 -9.83 -8.45
C ARG A 36 5.72 -10.99 -8.91
N GLU A 37 5.51 -11.99 -8.06
CA GLU A 37 4.71 -13.19 -8.37
C GLU A 37 3.23 -12.86 -8.59
N THR A 38 2.70 -11.90 -7.84
CA THR A 38 1.32 -11.40 -8.03
C THR A 38 1.11 -10.58 -9.30
N GLY A 39 2.18 -10.27 -10.04
CA GLY A 39 2.10 -9.46 -11.26
C GLY A 39 1.75 -8.01 -10.99
N ALA A 40 2.20 -7.44 -9.86
CA ALA A 40 1.92 -6.06 -9.52
C ALA A 40 2.46 -5.09 -10.59
N ASN A 41 1.58 -4.22 -11.10
CA ASN A 41 1.93 -3.28 -12.16
C ASN A 41 2.86 -2.18 -11.65
N GLU A 42 3.80 -1.73 -12.50
CA GLU A 42 4.77 -0.68 -12.20
C GLU A 42 5.55 -0.89 -10.88
N LEU A 43 5.77 -2.15 -10.50
CA LEU A 43 6.46 -2.50 -9.25
C LEU A 43 7.87 -1.89 -9.19
N LYS A 44 8.10 -1.07 -8.18
CA LYS A 44 9.40 -0.53 -7.78
C LYS A 44 9.68 -0.93 -6.34
N CYS A 45 10.67 -1.77 -6.16
CA CYS A 45 11.11 -2.24 -4.85
C CYS A 45 12.49 -1.67 -4.52
N SER A 46 12.65 -1.13 -3.31
CA SER A 46 13.94 -0.70 -2.78
C SER A 46 14.17 -1.32 -1.40
N LEU A 47 15.07 -2.30 -1.33
CA LEU A 47 15.46 -2.94 -0.07
C LEU A 47 16.17 -1.93 0.85
N ASN A 48 17.02 -1.06 0.29
CA ASN A 48 17.76 -0.05 1.04
C ASN A 48 16.84 1.01 1.66
N LEU A 49 15.87 1.53 0.89
CA LEU A 49 14.90 2.50 1.41
C LEU A 49 13.78 1.84 2.24
N GLY A 50 13.68 0.50 2.21
CA GLY A 50 12.62 -0.24 2.87
C GLY A 50 11.24 0.16 2.36
N VAL A 51 11.08 0.30 1.04
CA VAL A 51 9.80 0.67 0.42
C VAL A 51 9.56 -0.10 -0.86
N ALA A 52 8.32 -0.54 -1.05
CA ALA A 52 7.80 -1.08 -2.31
C ALA A 52 6.65 -0.18 -2.79
N ARG A 53 6.66 0.18 -4.07
CA ARG A 53 5.59 0.92 -4.73
C ARG A 53 5.06 0.11 -5.92
N PHE A 54 3.76 0.07 -6.10
CA PHE A 54 3.12 -0.56 -7.26
C PHE A 54 1.75 0.06 -7.52
N GLU A 55 1.18 -0.22 -8.68
CA GLU A 55 -0.18 0.15 -9.04
C GLU A 55 -1.11 -1.07 -8.92
N LEU A 56 -2.26 -0.87 -8.27
CA LEU A 56 -3.33 -1.85 -8.15
C LEU A 56 -4.65 -1.16 -8.47
N GLU A 57 -5.38 -1.64 -9.47
CA GLU A 57 -6.70 -1.09 -9.86
C GLU A 57 -6.73 0.44 -10.04
N GLY A 58 -5.66 1.00 -10.65
CA GLY A 58 -5.52 2.43 -10.89
C GLY A 58 -5.18 3.27 -9.65
N LYS A 59 -4.81 2.63 -8.54
CA LYS A 59 -4.37 3.24 -7.29
C LYS A 59 -2.89 2.95 -7.04
N SER A 60 -2.15 4.00 -6.66
CA SER A 60 -0.76 3.89 -6.26
C SER A 60 -0.67 3.43 -4.80
N VAL A 61 -0.02 2.31 -4.58
CA VAL A 61 0.20 1.71 -3.26
C VAL A 61 1.67 1.83 -2.89
N MET A 62 1.95 2.28 -1.67
CA MET A 62 3.28 2.27 -1.08
C MET A 62 3.26 1.44 0.21
N LEU A 63 4.15 0.45 0.28
CA LEU A 63 4.37 -0.41 1.44
C LEU A 63 5.75 -0.15 2.00
N TYR A 64 5.83 0.23 3.27
CA TYR A 64 7.08 0.53 3.95
C TYR A 64 7.46 -0.61 4.90
N LYS A 65 8.76 -0.88 5.05
CA LYS A 65 9.32 -1.90 5.95
C LYS A 65 8.73 -1.85 7.37
N SER A 66 8.37 -0.67 7.85
CA SER A 66 7.74 -0.45 9.15
C SER A 66 6.32 -1.00 9.29
N GLY A 67 5.72 -1.55 8.23
CA GLY A 67 4.32 -1.95 8.18
C GLY A 67 3.36 -0.83 7.78
N ARG A 68 3.87 0.39 7.54
CA ARG A 68 3.07 1.51 7.03
C ARG A 68 2.63 1.22 5.59
N VAL A 69 1.40 1.61 5.29
CA VAL A 69 0.77 1.51 3.97
C VAL A 69 0.15 2.85 3.62
N ASP A 70 0.48 3.36 2.44
CA ASP A 70 -0.15 4.55 1.87
C ASP A 70 -0.82 4.18 0.54
N ILE A 71 -2.10 4.53 0.38
CA ILE A 71 -2.88 4.27 -0.84
C ILE A 71 -3.38 5.61 -1.37
N ARG A 72 -2.99 5.97 -2.59
CA ARG A 72 -3.47 7.19 -3.26
C ARG A 72 -4.78 6.92 -4.00
N ARG A 73 -5.51 8.00 -4.32
CA ARG A 73 -6.76 7.98 -5.10
C ARG A 73 -7.95 7.29 -4.39
N ILE A 74 -7.98 7.34 -3.07
CA ILE A 74 -9.09 6.85 -2.23
C ILE A 74 -10.18 7.91 -2.12
N ARG A 75 -11.46 7.54 -2.17
CA ARG A 75 -12.59 8.47 -2.00
C ARG A 75 -12.99 8.64 -0.53
N ASN A 76 -13.01 7.54 0.22
CA ASN A 76 -13.49 7.50 1.60
C ASN A 76 -12.90 6.31 2.36
N THR A 77 -13.20 6.24 3.66
CA THR A 77 -12.66 5.23 4.57
C THR A 77 -13.16 3.81 4.26
N ASP A 78 -14.36 3.65 3.71
CA ASP A 78 -14.91 2.34 3.38
C ASP A 78 -14.20 1.74 2.16
N GLU A 79 -13.96 2.54 1.11
CA GLU A 79 -13.11 2.14 -0.01
C GLU A 79 -11.70 1.80 0.48
N ALA A 80 -11.14 2.62 1.37
CA ALA A 80 -9.82 2.35 1.94
C ALA A 80 -9.77 1.00 2.66
N ARG A 81 -10.78 0.66 3.47
CA ARG A 81 -10.84 -0.60 4.23
C ARG A 81 -10.85 -1.81 3.30
N ILE A 82 -11.73 -1.81 2.31
CA ILE A 82 -11.83 -2.91 1.32
C ILE A 82 -10.48 -3.09 0.59
N PHE A 83 -9.87 -1.98 0.18
CA PHE A 83 -8.60 -2.02 -0.53
C PHE A 83 -7.44 -2.48 0.35
N LEU A 84 -7.42 -2.07 1.62
CA LEU A 84 -6.44 -2.52 2.61
C LEU A 84 -6.56 -4.01 2.92
N GLU A 85 -7.77 -4.55 3.03
CA GLU A 85 -7.98 -6.00 3.21
C GLU A 85 -7.44 -6.79 2.03
N LYS A 86 -7.68 -6.30 0.79
CA LYS A 86 -7.11 -6.90 -0.41
C LYS A 86 -5.58 -6.89 -0.39
N ILE A 87 -4.97 -5.73 -0.12
CA ILE A 87 -3.51 -5.62 -0.01
C ILE A 87 -2.98 -6.55 1.08
N PHE A 88 -3.61 -6.57 2.25
CA PHE A 88 -3.22 -7.42 3.37
C PHE A 88 -3.19 -8.89 2.96
N LEU A 89 -4.24 -9.39 2.30
CA LEU A 89 -4.28 -10.77 1.82
C LEU A 89 -3.18 -11.08 0.81
N MET A 90 -2.82 -10.12 -0.04
CA MET A 90 -1.72 -10.28 -1.01
C MET A 90 -0.35 -10.40 -0.31
N VAL A 91 -0.13 -9.68 0.78
CA VAL A 91 1.22 -9.52 1.38
C VAL A 91 1.38 -10.16 2.77
N ARG A 92 0.38 -10.88 3.27
CA ARG A 92 0.39 -11.43 4.63
C ARG A 92 1.55 -12.38 4.93
N ASP A 93 2.12 -13.02 3.92
CA ASP A 93 3.24 -13.96 4.07
C ASP A 93 4.60 -13.24 4.02
N ALA A 94 4.59 -11.90 3.91
CA ALA A 94 5.76 -11.04 3.91
C ALA A 94 6.12 -10.46 5.30
N PHE A 95 5.32 -10.73 6.34
CA PHE A 95 5.64 -10.33 7.72
C PHE A 95 6.64 -11.28 8.39
#